data_AF-A0A6M3KEE0-F1
#
_entry.id   AF-A0A6M3KEE0-F1
#
_cell.length_a   1.000
_cell.length_b   1.000
_cell.length_c   1.000
_cell.angle_alpha   90.00
_cell.angle_beta   90.00
_cell.angle_gamma   90.00
#
_symmetry.space_group_name_H-M   'P 1'
#
loop_
_entity.id
_entity.type
_entity.pdbx_description
1 polymer ?
#
loop_
_entity_poly.entity_id
_entity_poly.type
_entity_poly.pdbx_seq_one_letter_code
_entity_poly.pdbx_strand_id
1 'polypeptide(L)'
;MARSENWRINKSSLIAVEGAQLLKALQKVAGAAGLPKDYAVKFATKAQMSGIDFDGKELVIGAGRIFQEAPLPADKMDVLVGLALHEVGHYTIQTNRVWDSMSRNNVNAQEESLFQHFVNIGEDIVIESMTRANPNLADYDKALFDWATTQLREAKPHKLLELWIEYGLGHKVNYDKMDNLPEELKEAMRRLVSLTG
;
A
#
# COMPACT_ATOMS: atom_id res chain seq x y z
N MET A 1 -2.54 -6.79 -21.15
CA MET A 1 -1.23 -6.84 -21.83
C MET A 1 -0.24 -6.16 -20.90
N ALA A 2 0.87 -6.80 -20.53
CA ALA A 2 1.79 -6.23 -19.54
C ALA A 2 2.41 -4.92 -20.06
N ARG A 3 2.21 -3.80 -19.34
CA ARG A 3 2.68 -2.47 -19.79
C ARG A 3 4.09 -2.16 -19.32
N SER A 4 4.64 -2.91 -18.36
CA SER A 4 5.95 -2.64 -17.76
C SER A 4 7.16 -2.83 -18.69
N GLU A 5 6.99 -3.45 -19.86
CA GLU A 5 8.08 -3.52 -20.85
C GLU A 5 8.55 -2.13 -21.28
N ASN A 6 7.67 -1.11 -21.21
CA ASN A 6 8.01 0.28 -21.49
C ASN A 6 9.01 0.87 -20.49
N TRP A 7 9.00 0.39 -19.24
CA TRP A 7 9.89 0.88 -18.17
C TRP A 7 11.21 0.10 -18.10
N ARG A 8 11.18 -1.17 -18.52
CA ARG A 8 12.32 -2.10 -18.43
C ARG A 8 12.80 -2.54 -19.82
N ILE A 9 13.64 -1.69 -20.41
CA ILE A 9 14.27 -1.91 -21.71
C ILE A 9 15.39 -2.95 -21.61
N ASN A 10 16.19 -2.91 -20.53
CA ASN A 10 17.32 -3.81 -20.33
C ASN A 10 16.92 -4.98 -19.43
N LYS A 11 17.17 -6.21 -19.89
CA LYS A 11 16.92 -7.45 -19.14
C LYS A 11 18.22 -8.27 -19.07
N SER A 12 18.42 -9.00 -17.99
CA SER A 12 19.61 -9.84 -17.76
C SER A 12 19.23 -11.18 -17.12
N SER A 13 19.94 -12.24 -17.47
CA SER A 13 19.85 -13.54 -16.79
C SER A 13 20.63 -13.59 -15.47
N LEU A 14 21.54 -12.63 -15.24
CA LEU A 14 22.26 -12.51 -13.97
C LEU A 14 21.41 -11.72 -12.97
N ILE A 15 21.02 -12.36 -11.86
CA ILE A 15 20.15 -11.78 -10.80
C ILE A 15 20.64 -10.42 -10.32
N ALA A 16 21.93 -10.26 -10.03
CA ALA A 16 22.46 -8.99 -9.52
C ALA A 16 22.33 -7.85 -10.56
N VAL A 17 22.60 -8.16 -11.83
CA VAL A 17 22.49 -7.18 -12.93
C VAL A 17 21.03 -6.86 -13.20
N GLU A 18 20.16 -7.87 -13.20
CA GLU A 18 18.72 -7.72 -13.37
C GLU A 18 18.13 -6.83 -12.25
N GLY A 19 18.48 -7.12 -10.99
CA GLY A 19 18.08 -6.30 -9.85
C GLY A 19 18.47 -4.83 -9.99
N ALA A 20 19.68 -4.55 -10.48
CA ALA A 20 20.12 -3.18 -10.75
C ALA A 20 19.31 -2.50 -11.87
N GLN A 21 18.93 -3.23 -12.93
CA GLN A 21 18.07 -2.69 -13.99
C GLN A 21 16.64 -2.46 -13.50
N LEU A 22 16.11 -3.35 -12.67
CA LEU A 22 14.81 -3.21 -12.03
C LEU A 22 14.77 -1.94 -11.17
N LEU A 23 15.76 -1.72 -10.29
CA LEU A 23 15.84 -0.50 -9.48
C LEU A 23 15.89 0.78 -10.34
N LYS A 24 16.65 0.77 -11.44
CA LYS A 24 16.67 1.89 -12.38
C LYS A 24 15.32 2.14 -13.04
N ALA A 25 14.59 1.08 -13.40
CA ALA A 25 13.25 1.19 -13.95
C ALA A 25 12.27 1.76 -12.91
N LEU A 26 12.31 1.26 -11.67
CA LEU A 26 11.46 1.74 -10.58
C LEU A 26 11.77 3.20 -10.19
N GLN A 27 13.05 3.61 -10.21
CA GLN A 27 13.43 5.02 -10.03
C GLN A 27 12.82 5.92 -11.10
N LYS A 28 12.76 5.47 -12.37
CA LYS A 28 12.12 6.24 -13.45
C LYS A 28 10.61 6.33 -13.25
N VAL A 29 9.97 5.23 -12.87
CA VAL A 29 8.54 5.18 -12.54
C VAL A 29 8.24 6.16 -11.41
N ALA A 30 8.97 6.06 -10.31
CA ALA A 30 8.75 6.91 -9.15
C ALA A 30 8.93 8.40 -9.48
N GLY A 31 9.99 8.75 -10.23
CA GLY A 31 10.21 10.11 -10.69
C GLY A 31 9.12 10.61 -11.66
N ALA A 32 8.62 9.76 -12.54
CA ALA A 32 7.51 10.09 -13.44
C ALA A 32 6.18 10.27 -12.69
N ALA A 33 6.02 9.58 -11.55
CA ALA A 33 4.87 9.71 -10.66
C ALA A 33 4.97 10.90 -9.68
N GLY A 34 6.06 11.67 -9.71
CA GLY A 34 6.21 12.90 -8.93
C GLY A 34 7.14 12.79 -7.71
N LEU A 35 7.81 11.66 -7.51
CA LEU A 35 8.81 11.55 -6.45
C LEU A 35 10.04 12.44 -6.78
N PRO A 36 10.52 13.27 -5.83
CA PRO A 36 11.68 14.11 -6.05
C PRO A 36 12.95 13.33 -6.40
N LYS A 37 13.86 13.95 -7.16
CA LYS A 37 15.09 13.30 -7.66
C LYS A 37 16.10 12.93 -6.58
N ASP A 38 16.00 13.56 -5.41
CA ASP A 38 16.86 13.28 -4.26
C ASP A 38 16.38 12.07 -3.44
N TYR A 39 15.23 11.46 -3.80
CA TYR A 39 14.82 10.18 -3.25
C TYR A 39 15.49 9.01 -3.97
N ALA A 40 16.01 8.06 -3.20
CA ALA A 40 16.59 6.83 -3.72
C ALA A 40 15.59 5.66 -3.66
N VAL A 41 15.43 4.93 -4.77
CA VAL A 41 14.68 3.66 -4.78
C VAL A 41 15.61 2.50 -4.45
N LYS A 42 15.24 1.69 -3.46
CA LYS A 42 16.04 0.53 -3.00
C LYS A 42 15.18 -0.70 -2.79
N PHE A 43 15.79 -1.88 -2.86
CA PHE A 43 15.16 -3.09 -2.38
C PHE A 43 15.34 -3.23 -0.88
N ALA A 44 14.31 -3.74 -0.21
CA ALA A 44 14.36 -4.04 1.20
C ALA A 44 15.39 -5.15 1.48
N THR A 45 16.27 -4.93 2.46
CA THR A 45 17.37 -5.87 2.79
C THR A 45 16.96 -6.94 3.80
N LYS A 46 15.88 -6.73 4.56
CA LYS A 46 15.47 -7.59 5.68
C LYS A 46 13.95 -7.70 5.87
N ALA A 47 13.20 -6.63 5.59
CA ALA A 47 11.75 -6.66 5.59
C ALA A 47 11.24 -7.05 4.19
N GLN A 48 10.14 -7.80 4.10
CA GLN A 48 9.44 -7.98 2.83
C GLN A 48 8.47 -6.83 2.53
N MET A 49 8.48 -5.77 3.34
CA MET A 49 7.55 -4.66 3.23
C MET A 49 8.15 -3.55 2.38
N SER A 50 7.32 -3.02 1.50
CA SER A 50 7.57 -1.73 0.87
C SER A 50 7.24 -0.61 1.87
N GLY A 51 7.79 0.57 1.63
CA GLY A 51 7.58 1.72 2.47
C GLY A 51 8.31 2.94 1.93
N ILE A 52 7.92 4.13 2.40
CA ILE A 52 8.66 5.36 2.14
C ILE A 52 9.26 5.91 3.44
N ASP A 53 10.54 6.25 3.39
CA ASP A 53 11.26 6.99 4.42
C ASP A 53 11.39 8.45 3.98
N PHE A 54 10.64 9.32 4.64
CA PHE A 54 10.62 10.75 4.35
C PHE A 54 11.92 11.46 4.76
N ASP A 55 12.56 11.01 5.84
CA ASP A 55 13.75 11.65 6.41
C ASP A 55 15.01 11.20 5.67
N GLY A 56 15.15 9.89 5.47
CA GLY A 56 16.22 9.29 4.68
C GLY A 56 16.08 9.54 3.18
N LYS A 57 14.90 10.00 2.73
CA LYS A 57 14.54 10.17 1.33
C LYS A 57 14.71 8.88 0.54
N GLU A 58 14.08 7.82 1.03
CA GLU A 58 14.20 6.50 0.44
C GLU A 58 12.82 5.92 0.15
N LEU A 59 12.68 5.31 -1.03
CA LEU A 59 11.53 4.49 -1.38
C LEU A 59 12.00 3.05 -1.38
N VAL A 60 11.51 2.27 -0.43
CA VAL A 60 11.90 0.89 -0.19
C VAL A 60 10.87 -0.03 -0.82
N ILE A 61 11.34 -0.97 -1.65
CA ILE A 61 10.50 -1.95 -2.33
C ILE A 61 10.75 -3.35 -1.79
N GLY A 62 9.69 -3.97 -1.28
CA GLY A 62 9.65 -5.37 -0.85
C GLY A 62 9.65 -6.37 -2.00
N ALA A 63 10.74 -6.44 -2.79
CA ALA A 63 10.79 -7.29 -3.98
C ALA A 63 11.01 -8.78 -3.69
N GLY A 64 11.32 -9.17 -2.44
CA GLY A 64 11.79 -10.52 -2.09
C GLY A 64 10.89 -11.64 -2.60
N ARG A 65 9.56 -11.54 -2.51
CA ARG A 65 8.62 -12.59 -2.99
C ARG A 65 8.32 -12.53 -4.49
N ILE A 66 8.70 -11.43 -5.15
CA ILE A 66 8.37 -11.15 -6.54
C ILE A 66 9.57 -11.45 -7.44
N PHE A 67 10.76 -11.03 -7.03
CA PHE A 67 12.00 -11.21 -7.75
C PHE A 67 12.75 -12.46 -7.28
N GLN A 68 12.33 -13.61 -7.83
CA GLN A 68 12.89 -14.92 -7.54
C GLN A 68 13.71 -15.51 -8.71
N GLU A 69 13.56 -14.93 -9.90
CA GLU A 69 14.21 -15.40 -11.12
C GLU A 69 14.65 -14.21 -11.99
N ALA A 70 15.62 -14.47 -12.87
CA ALA A 70 16.16 -13.48 -13.79
C ALA A 70 16.17 -14.04 -15.23
N PRO A 71 15.65 -13.30 -16.23
CA PRO A 71 15.03 -11.98 -16.11
C PRO A 71 13.65 -12.05 -15.42
N LEU A 72 13.27 -10.98 -14.71
CA LEU A 72 11.95 -10.93 -14.07
C LEU A 72 10.84 -11.03 -15.14
N PRO A 73 9.77 -11.81 -14.95
CA PRO A 73 8.63 -11.79 -15.84
C PRO A 73 7.94 -10.42 -15.92
N ALA A 74 7.29 -10.11 -17.05
CA ALA A 74 6.67 -8.79 -17.26
C ALA A 74 5.47 -8.53 -16.33
N ASP A 75 4.66 -9.55 -16.07
CA ASP A 75 3.56 -9.50 -15.09
C ASP A 75 4.08 -9.20 -13.67
N LYS A 76 5.22 -9.80 -13.28
CA LYS A 76 5.86 -9.52 -11.99
C LYS A 76 6.47 -8.13 -11.92
N MET A 77 6.96 -7.61 -13.04
CA MET A 77 7.40 -6.22 -13.11
C MET A 77 6.22 -5.25 -12.96
N ASP A 78 5.04 -5.55 -13.55
CA ASP A 78 3.84 -4.74 -13.35
C ASP A 78 3.48 -4.62 -11.85
N VAL A 79 3.64 -5.71 -11.07
CA VAL A 79 3.46 -5.69 -9.61
C VAL A 79 4.45 -4.77 -8.91
N LEU A 80 5.75 -4.82 -9.28
CA LEU A 80 6.76 -3.93 -8.69
C LEU A 80 6.51 -2.46 -9.03
N VAL A 81 6.01 -2.18 -10.24
CA VAL A 81 5.58 -0.83 -10.64
C VAL A 81 4.40 -0.40 -9.78
N GLY A 82 3.39 -1.25 -9.57
CA GLY A 82 2.26 -0.99 -8.68
C GLY A 82 2.70 -0.66 -7.25
N LEU A 83 3.64 -1.44 -6.69
CA LEU A 83 4.22 -1.14 -5.37
C LEU A 83 4.90 0.23 -5.34
N ALA A 84 5.74 0.54 -6.33
CA ALA A 84 6.40 1.84 -6.37
C ALA A 84 5.40 3.01 -6.48
N LEU A 85 4.34 2.86 -7.28
CA LEU A 85 3.29 3.87 -7.39
C LEU A 85 2.52 4.05 -6.07
N HIS A 86 2.23 2.96 -5.36
CA HIS A 86 1.60 3.00 -4.05
C HIS A 86 2.45 3.80 -3.04
N GLU A 87 3.75 3.51 -2.94
CA GLU A 87 4.66 4.24 -2.04
C GLU A 87 4.84 5.72 -2.43
N VAL A 88 4.85 6.04 -3.73
CA VAL A 88 4.81 7.44 -4.19
C VAL A 88 3.48 8.11 -3.86
N GLY A 89 2.39 7.35 -3.80
CA GLY A 89 1.11 7.79 -3.28
C GLY A 89 1.24 8.33 -1.86
N HIS A 90 1.91 7.58 -0.97
CA HIS A 90 2.15 8.04 0.41
C HIS A 90 2.93 9.35 0.47
N TYR A 91 3.94 9.52 -0.41
CA TYR A 91 4.62 10.81 -0.57
C TYR A 91 3.65 11.94 -0.97
N THR A 92 2.81 11.67 -1.96
CA THR A 92 1.91 12.66 -2.57
C THR A 92 0.89 13.20 -1.58
N ILE A 93 0.33 12.33 -0.74
CA ILE A 93 -0.64 12.71 0.29
C ILE A 93 0.02 13.10 1.62
N GLN A 94 1.36 13.06 1.70
CA GLN A 94 2.15 13.45 2.86
C GLN A 94 1.72 12.71 4.14
N THR A 95 1.68 11.38 4.09
CA THR A 95 1.21 10.53 5.21
C THR A 95 1.95 10.78 6.53
N ASN A 96 3.24 11.12 6.47
CA ASN A 96 3.97 11.54 7.65
C ASN A 96 3.31 12.74 8.38
N ARG A 97 2.78 13.70 7.63
CA ARG A 97 2.07 14.85 8.19
C ARG A 97 0.67 14.52 8.66
N VAL A 98 0.00 13.55 8.02
CA VAL A 98 -1.31 13.07 8.47
C VAL A 98 -1.19 12.52 9.88
N TRP A 99 -0.20 11.66 10.12
CA TRP A 99 0.05 11.12 11.46
C TRP A 99 0.49 12.21 12.46
N ASP A 100 1.42 13.09 12.07
CA ASP A 100 1.86 14.20 12.94
C ASP A 100 0.71 15.13 13.34
N SER A 101 -0.22 15.39 12.43
CA SER A 101 -1.40 16.21 12.71
C SER A 101 -2.36 15.52 13.66
N MET A 102 -2.47 14.19 13.56
CA MET A 102 -3.44 13.42 14.33
C MET A 102 -2.95 13.05 15.72
N SER A 103 -1.67 12.68 15.86
CA SER A 103 -1.04 12.38 17.15
C SER A 103 -1.09 13.58 18.12
N ARG A 104 -1.08 14.81 17.58
CA ARG A 104 -1.26 16.06 18.35
C ARG A 104 -2.66 16.23 18.96
N ASN A 105 -3.66 15.46 18.55
CA ASN A 105 -5.04 15.56 19.05
C ASN A 105 -5.29 14.68 20.30
N ASN A 106 -4.24 14.32 21.06
CA ASN A 106 -4.33 13.49 22.27
C ASN A 106 -5.09 12.17 22.04
N VAL A 107 -4.71 11.43 20.99
CA VAL A 107 -5.15 10.03 20.85
C VAL A 107 -4.71 9.28 22.11
N ASN A 108 -5.63 8.55 22.73
CA ASN A 108 -5.34 7.73 23.89
C ASN A 108 -4.25 6.72 23.51
N ALA A 109 -3.19 6.61 24.31
CA ALA A 109 -2.08 5.69 24.07
C ALA A 109 -2.53 4.21 23.92
N GLN A 110 -3.66 3.84 24.55
CA GLN A 110 -4.23 2.49 24.42
C GLN A 110 -4.89 2.25 23.04
N GLU A 111 -5.32 3.32 22.37
CA GLU A 111 -6.04 3.30 21.09
C GLU A 111 -5.15 3.75 19.93
N GLU A 112 -3.94 4.25 20.20
CA GLU A 112 -3.02 4.82 19.21
C GLU A 112 -2.70 3.84 18.09
N SER A 113 -2.35 2.59 18.42
CA SER A 113 -2.03 1.55 17.44
C SER A 113 -3.22 1.27 16.52
N LEU A 114 -4.41 1.14 17.11
CA LEU A 114 -5.63 0.94 16.35
C LEU A 114 -5.89 2.11 15.40
N PHE A 115 -5.83 3.31 15.94
CA PHE A 115 -6.13 4.52 15.21
C PHE A 115 -5.14 4.71 14.06
N GLN A 116 -3.87 4.36 14.26
CA GLN A 116 -2.86 4.30 13.21
C GLN A 116 -3.26 3.33 12.09
N HIS A 117 -3.80 2.14 12.41
CA HIS A 117 -4.29 1.22 11.38
C HIS A 117 -5.45 1.82 10.57
N PHE A 118 -6.39 2.52 11.22
CA PHE A 118 -7.47 3.22 10.53
C PHE A 118 -6.95 4.29 9.57
N VAL A 119 -5.99 5.09 10.02
CA VAL A 119 -5.36 6.13 9.20
C VAL A 119 -4.67 5.50 8.00
N ASN A 120 -3.83 4.48 8.21
CA ASN A 120 -3.11 3.81 7.12
C ASN A 120 -4.07 3.24 6.07
N ILE A 121 -5.19 2.64 6.48
CA ILE A 121 -6.17 2.09 5.53
C ILE A 121 -6.88 3.21 4.77
N GLY A 122 -7.19 4.32 5.44
CA GLY A 122 -7.75 5.51 4.77
C GLY A 122 -6.78 6.07 3.73
N GLU A 123 -5.50 6.15 4.06
CA GLU A 123 -4.43 6.56 3.15
C GLU A 123 -4.32 5.63 1.93
N ASP A 124 -4.33 4.31 2.15
CA ASP A 124 -4.29 3.30 1.09
C ASP A 124 -5.47 3.46 0.13
N ILE A 125 -6.70 3.63 0.65
CA ILE A 125 -7.89 3.84 -0.17
C ILE A 125 -7.75 5.09 -1.05
N VAL A 126 -7.23 6.20 -0.50
CA VAL A 126 -7.01 7.44 -1.26
C VAL A 126 -5.97 7.21 -2.36
N ILE A 127 -4.86 6.56 -2.05
CA ILE A 127 -3.78 6.25 -3.00
C ILE A 127 -4.28 5.37 -4.13
N GLU A 128 -4.99 4.29 -3.82
CA GLU A 128 -5.58 3.38 -4.80
C GLU A 128 -6.58 4.12 -5.68
N SER A 129 -7.46 4.95 -5.09
CA SER A 129 -8.45 5.73 -5.83
C SER A 129 -7.77 6.68 -6.82
N MET A 130 -6.75 7.42 -6.39
CA MET A 130 -5.97 8.32 -7.25
C MET A 130 -5.26 7.56 -8.39
N THR A 131 -4.70 6.38 -8.09
CA THR A 131 -4.00 5.56 -9.08
C THR A 131 -4.97 4.98 -10.11
N ARG A 132 -6.13 4.47 -9.67
CA ARG A 132 -7.20 3.94 -10.55
C ARG A 132 -7.84 5.01 -11.41
N ALA A 133 -7.95 6.24 -10.92
CA ALA A 133 -8.46 7.37 -11.68
C ALA A 133 -7.55 7.76 -12.87
N ASN A 134 -6.29 7.30 -12.90
CA ASN A 134 -5.36 7.49 -14.01
C ASN A 134 -5.34 6.25 -14.93
N PRO A 135 -5.91 6.31 -16.15
CA PRO A 135 -5.97 5.16 -17.07
C PRO A 135 -4.60 4.62 -17.51
N ASN A 136 -3.54 5.40 -17.34
CA ASN A 136 -2.17 4.98 -17.64
C ASN A 136 -1.53 4.17 -16.50
N LEU A 137 -2.07 4.28 -15.28
CA LEU A 137 -1.52 3.66 -14.08
C LEU A 137 -2.42 2.56 -13.51
N ALA A 138 -3.73 2.59 -13.78
CA ALA A 138 -4.73 1.67 -13.23
C ALA A 138 -4.39 0.18 -13.43
N ASP A 139 -3.77 -0.19 -14.55
CA ASP A 139 -3.37 -1.58 -14.82
C ASP A 139 -2.29 -2.09 -13.83
N TYR A 140 -1.41 -1.21 -13.33
CA TYR A 140 -0.38 -1.57 -12.34
C TYR A 140 -0.97 -1.74 -10.94
N ASP A 141 -1.93 -0.89 -10.56
CA ASP A 141 -2.71 -1.07 -9.33
C ASP A 141 -3.46 -2.40 -9.35
N LYS A 142 -4.11 -2.71 -10.47
CA LYS A 142 -4.77 -3.99 -10.67
C LYS A 142 -3.81 -5.17 -10.56
N ALA A 143 -2.63 -5.10 -11.18
CA ALA A 143 -1.62 -6.15 -11.09
C ALA A 143 -1.17 -6.37 -9.65
N LEU A 144 -0.94 -5.30 -8.89
CA LEU A 144 -0.60 -5.37 -7.47
C LEU A 144 -1.74 -6.01 -6.65
N PHE A 145 -2.98 -5.58 -6.85
CA PHE A 145 -4.14 -6.12 -6.15
C PHE A 145 -4.35 -7.62 -6.44
N ASP A 146 -4.31 -8.02 -7.72
CA ASP A 146 -4.43 -9.41 -8.14
C ASP A 146 -3.28 -10.26 -7.57
N TRP A 147 -2.05 -9.72 -7.53
CA TRP A 147 -0.93 -10.40 -6.87
C TRP A 147 -1.17 -10.54 -5.36
N ALA A 148 -1.55 -9.46 -4.67
CA ALA A 148 -1.77 -9.48 -3.23
C ALA A 148 -2.87 -10.50 -2.85
N THR A 149 -3.99 -10.51 -3.55
CA THR A 149 -5.10 -11.45 -3.31
C THR A 149 -4.71 -12.91 -3.55
N THR A 150 -3.82 -13.20 -4.51
CA THR A 150 -3.29 -14.57 -4.70
C THR A 150 -2.28 -15.00 -3.64
N GLN A 151 -1.61 -14.04 -2.98
CA GLN A 151 -0.64 -14.31 -1.90
C GLN A 151 -1.28 -14.33 -0.50
N LEU A 152 -2.45 -13.71 -0.36
CA LEU A 152 -3.24 -13.73 0.86
C LEU A 152 -3.96 -15.08 0.98
N ARG A 153 -3.86 -15.74 2.15
CA ARG A 153 -4.84 -16.77 2.53
C ARG A 153 -6.23 -16.13 2.48
N GLU A 154 -7.25 -16.88 2.06
CA GLU A 154 -8.65 -16.42 1.99
C GLU A 154 -8.97 -15.42 3.11
N ALA A 155 -9.03 -14.14 2.75
CA ALA A 155 -9.56 -13.12 3.63
C ALA A 155 -11.06 -13.41 3.73
N LYS A 156 -11.51 -13.88 4.90
CA LYS A 156 -12.92 -14.02 5.18
C LYS A 156 -13.52 -12.60 5.16
N PRO A 157 -14.31 -12.20 4.15
CA PRO A 157 -14.68 -10.79 3.99
C PRO A 157 -15.51 -10.24 5.17
N HIS A 158 -16.29 -11.11 5.82
CA HIS A 158 -17.00 -10.80 7.07
C HIS A 158 -16.03 -10.50 8.24
N LYS A 159 -14.83 -11.07 8.22
CA LYS A 159 -13.83 -10.83 9.27
C LYS A 159 -13.08 -9.52 9.13
N LEU A 160 -13.09 -8.84 7.98
CA LEU A 160 -12.36 -7.57 7.85
C LEU A 160 -13.04 -6.47 8.65
N LEU A 161 -14.37 -6.38 8.57
CA LEU A 161 -15.17 -5.47 9.39
C LEU A 161 -15.18 -5.90 10.86
N GLU A 162 -15.28 -7.20 11.14
CA GLU A 162 -15.17 -7.73 12.51
C GLU A 162 -13.79 -7.48 13.13
N LEU A 163 -12.69 -7.69 12.40
CA LEU A 163 -11.35 -7.32 12.85
C LEU A 163 -11.24 -5.81 13.04
N TRP A 164 -11.82 -5.01 12.15
CA TRP A 164 -11.88 -3.55 12.27
C TRP A 164 -12.61 -3.10 13.54
N ILE A 165 -13.70 -3.77 13.91
CA ILE A 165 -14.48 -3.48 15.11
C ILE A 165 -13.80 -4.08 16.36
N GLU A 166 -13.22 -5.29 16.28
CA GLU A 166 -12.53 -5.97 17.37
C GLU A 166 -11.23 -5.27 17.78
N TYR A 167 -10.47 -4.80 16.79
CA TYR A 167 -9.33 -3.92 17.03
C TYR A 167 -9.84 -2.53 17.40
N GLY A 168 -10.87 -2.03 16.70
CA GLY A 168 -11.57 -0.74 16.88
C GLY A 168 -12.03 -0.40 18.28
N LEU A 169 -12.46 -1.42 19.01
CA LEU A 169 -13.15 -1.29 20.28
C LEU A 169 -12.45 -2.05 21.41
N GLY A 170 -11.20 -2.47 21.20
CA GLY A 170 -10.40 -3.16 22.21
C GLY A 170 -11.05 -4.45 22.73
N HIS A 171 -10.90 -5.55 21.99
CA HIS A 171 -11.19 -6.93 22.41
C HIS A 171 -12.53 -7.21 23.12
N LYS A 172 -13.45 -7.74 22.29
CA LYS A 172 -14.56 -8.69 22.52
C LYS A 172 -15.85 -8.13 21.95
N VAL A 173 -15.99 -8.27 20.63
CA VAL A 173 -17.25 -7.99 19.96
C VAL A 173 -18.23 -9.09 20.34
N ASN A 174 -19.14 -8.74 21.24
CA ASN A 174 -20.45 -9.35 21.31
C ASN A 174 -21.33 -8.56 20.34
N TYR A 175 -21.91 -9.19 19.33
CA TYR A 175 -22.71 -8.53 18.29
C TYR A 175 -23.89 -7.74 18.87
N ASP A 176 -24.38 -8.13 20.05
CA ASP A 176 -25.40 -7.42 20.82
C ASP A 176 -24.94 -6.03 21.31
N LYS A 177 -23.67 -5.66 21.15
CA LYS A 177 -23.10 -4.36 21.57
C LYS A 177 -22.95 -3.34 20.44
N MET A 178 -23.30 -3.64 19.20
CA MET A 178 -23.36 -2.61 18.14
C MET A 178 -24.33 -1.46 18.50
N ASP A 179 -25.34 -1.73 19.34
CA ASP A 179 -26.23 -0.71 19.88
C ASP A 179 -25.57 0.28 20.85
N ASN A 180 -24.36 -0.03 21.35
CA ASN A 180 -23.60 0.83 22.26
C ASN A 180 -22.55 1.72 21.55
N LEU A 181 -22.47 1.69 20.22
CA LEU A 181 -21.66 2.68 19.49
C LEU A 181 -22.23 4.09 19.74
N PRO A 182 -21.39 5.13 19.86
CA PRO A 182 -21.85 6.51 19.75
C PRO A 182 -22.70 6.69 18.49
N GLU A 183 -23.86 7.34 18.60
CA GLU A 183 -24.79 7.51 17.46
C GLU A 183 -24.11 8.16 16.25
N GLU A 184 -23.11 9.01 16.47
CA GLU A 184 -22.35 9.65 15.40
C GLU A 184 -21.57 8.65 14.52
N LEU A 185 -21.18 7.49 15.07
CA LEU A 185 -20.42 6.47 14.35
C LEU A 185 -21.32 5.44 13.66
N LYS A 186 -22.55 5.23 14.15
CA LYS A 186 -23.47 4.22 13.60
C LYS A 186 -23.81 4.47 12.13
N GLU A 187 -24.04 5.74 11.77
CA GLU A 187 -24.37 6.12 10.40
C GLU A 187 -23.17 5.98 9.45
N ALA A 188 -21.97 6.36 9.89
CA ALA A 188 -20.74 6.16 9.12
C ALA A 188 -20.47 4.68 8.87
N MET A 189 -20.66 3.83 9.89
CA MET A 189 -20.50 2.38 9.77
C MET A 189 -21.53 1.76 8.82
N ARG A 190 -22.81 2.16 8.90
CA ARG A 190 -23.86 1.70 7.97
C ARG A 190 -23.54 2.08 6.52
N ARG A 191 -23.07 3.30 6.29
CA ARG A 191 -22.66 3.76 4.95
C ARG A 191 -21.47 2.97 4.43
N LEU A 192 -20.46 2.73 5.27
CA LEU A 192 -19.30 1.94 4.89
C LEU A 192 -19.70 0.52 4.48
N VAL A 193 -20.58 -0.13 5.27
CA VAL A 193 -21.14 -1.46 4.96
C VAL A 193 -21.87 -1.44 3.62
N SER A 194 -22.68 -0.41 3.35
CA SER A 194 -23.42 -0.29 2.09
C SER A 194 -22.55 -0.06 0.85
N LEU A 195 -21.30 0.42 1.03
CA LEU A 195 -20.33 0.63 -0.05
C LEU A 195 -19.49 -0.62 -0.34
N THR A 196 -19.46 -1.58 0.59
CA THR A 196 -18.67 -2.82 0.49
C THR A 196 -19.51 -4.07 0.20
N GLY A 197 -20.83 -3.91 0.05
CA GLY A 197 -21.81 -4.98 -0.22
C GLY A 197 -22.36 -4.93 -1.63
#